data_AF-A0A7X9Q9V6-F1
#
_entry.id   AF-A0A7X9Q9V6-F1
#
_cell.length_a   1.000
_cell.length_b   1.000
_cell.length_c   1.000
_cell.angle_alpha   90.00
_cell.angle_beta   90.00
_cell.angle_gamma   90.00
#
_symmetry.space_group_name_H-M   'P 1'
#
loop_
_entity.id
_entity.type
_entity.pdbx_description
1 polymer ?
#
loop_
_entity_poly.entity_id
_entity_poly.type
_entity_poly.pdbx_seq_one_letter_code
_entity_poly.pdbx_strand_id
1 'polypeptide(L)'
;MENNKVTNKQILQTLSLIWLAWFIGNLCANALFYLGADFKNQLPYDLQAVTYHWGTLVYYITVAIVGIASSDYFIKKWKLPISLMPKKKSPRFIVLSIVLLAVFIFLGIMAIKEDSPLPLGEIFSGDFTYLISPLILLLPTMIAYTLMWYGLFLQGLIKVFGDDLKGKVLAVLITSFVYAIYHFASINEIHSFAAMTEEIIITFAISVVIGGYVLICKSLIWVTFANLVLNFLIFSPMASFHTSPQNWLFSYAIVGLLLIIYHFMWNKEKIL
;
A
#
# COMPACT_ATOMS: atom_id res chain seq x y z
N MET A 1 19.28 29.08 -10.11
CA MET A 1 18.84 28.05 -9.14
C MET A 1 19.92 26.99 -9.06
N GLU A 2 20.69 26.95 -7.97
CA GLU A 2 21.67 25.89 -7.74
C GLU A 2 20.99 24.53 -7.79
N ASN A 3 21.58 23.61 -8.54
CA ASN A 3 21.21 22.19 -8.54
C ASN A 3 21.53 21.63 -7.14
N ASN A 4 20.60 21.80 -6.20
CA ASN A 4 20.67 21.21 -4.87
C ASN A 4 20.62 19.67 -5.02
N LYS A 5 21.79 19.06 -5.24
CA LYS A 5 21.96 17.60 -5.25
C LYS A 5 21.60 17.11 -3.86
N VAL A 6 20.46 16.43 -3.74
CA VAL A 6 20.07 15.74 -2.51
C VAL A 6 21.16 14.73 -2.13
N THR A 7 21.58 14.74 -0.86
CA THR A 7 22.60 13.84 -0.32
C THR A 7 22.00 12.49 0.05
N ASN A 8 22.82 11.44 0.10
CA ASN A 8 22.39 10.10 0.53
C ASN A 8 21.80 10.12 1.95
N LYS A 9 22.40 10.91 2.85
CA LYS A 9 21.89 11.11 4.22
C LYS A 9 20.48 11.68 4.22
N GLN A 10 20.22 12.71 3.41
CA GLN A 10 18.90 13.31 3.29
C GLN A 10 17.86 12.32 2.75
N ILE A 11 18.22 11.51 1.73
CA ILE A 11 17.33 10.47 1.22
C ILE A 11 16.96 9.49 2.33
N LEU A 12 17.96 8.93 3.02
CA LEU A 12 17.71 7.97 4.10
C LEU A 12 16.86 8.57 5.23
N GLN A 13 17.15 9.79 5.66
CA GLN A 13 16.35 10.49 6.67
C GLN A 13 14.90 10.69 6.22
N THR A 14 14.68 11.12 4.98
CA THR A 14 13.33 11.28 4.44
C THR A 14 12.59 9.95 4.35
N LEU A 15 13.25 8.88 3.87
CA LEU A 15 12.64 7.56 3.82
C LEU A 15 12.27 7.06 5.23
N SER A 16 13.15 7.21 6.22
CA SER A 16 12.85 6.84 7.61
C SER A 16 11.67 7.63 8.18
N LEU A 17 11.58 8.94 7.90
CA LEU A 17 10.46 9.78 8.37
C LEU A 17 9.14 9.41 7.70
N ILE A 18 9.16 9.11 6.39
CA ILE A 18 7.97 8.64 5.67
C ILE A 18 7.52 7.29 6.22
N TRP A 19 8.47 6.36 6.46
CA TRP A 19 8.17 5.07 7.06
C TRP A 19 7.55 5.25 8.45
N LEU A 20 8.13 6.10 9.29
CA LEU A 20 7.64 6.36 10.64
C LEU A 20 6.24 6.98 10.63
N ALA A 21 5.99 7.96 9.76
CA ALA A 21 4.68 8.56 9.59
C ALA A 21 3.64 7.54 9.09
N TRP A 22 4.03 6.67 8.16
CA TRP A 22 3.19 5.57 7.68
C TRP A 22 2.87 4.57 8.79
N PHE A 23 3.89 4.15 9.54
CA PHE A 23 3.75 3.21 10.65
C PHE A 23 2.86 3.76 11.76
N ILE A 24 3.11 4.99 12.23
CA ILE A 24 2.30 5.64 13.27
C ILE A 24 0.85 5.83 12.80
N GLY A 25 0.65 6.32 11.57
CA GLY A 25 -0.68 6.55 11.02
C GLY A 25 -1.55 5.28 11.01
N ASN A 26 -0.96 4.16 10.59
CA ASN A 26 -1.66 2.87 10.60
C ASN A 26 -1.82 2.29 12.01
N LEU A 27 -0.80 2.39 12.88
CA LEU A 27 -0.91 1.96 14.28
C LEU A 27 -2.05 2.70 15.00
N CYS A 28 -2.14 4.00 14.81
CA CYS A 28 -3.22 4.83 15.36
C CYS A 28 -4.59 4.43 14.80
N ALA A 29 -4.69 4.22 13.48
CA ALA A 29 -5.93 3.79 12.85
C ALA A 29 -6.39 2.42 13.39
N ASN A 30 -5.48 1.44 13.45
CA ASN A 30 -5.75 0.10 13.96
C ASN A 30 -6.18 0.12 15.43
N ALA A 31 -5.53 0.94 16.27
CA ALA A 31 -5.94 1.11 17.65
C ALA A 31 -7.38 1.66 17.76
N LEU A 32 -7.75 2.64 16.92
CA LEU A 32 -9.11 3.19 16.89
C LEU A 32 -10.12 2.17 16.35
N PHE A 33 -9.76 1.36 15.36
CA PHE A 33 -10.63 0.27 14.88
C PHE A 33 -10.84 -0.79 15.96
N TYR A 34 -9.78 -1.21 16.64
CA TYR A 34 -9.83 -2.16 17.74
C TYR A 34 -10.72 -1.66 18.89
N LEU A 35 -10.57 -0.38 19.28
CA LEU A 35 -11.42 0.24 20.29
C LEU A 35 -12.89 0.33 19.84
N GLY A 36 -13.11 0.69 18.57
CA GLY A 36 -14.45 0.85 17.98
C GLY A 36 -15.18 -0.47 17.69
N ALA A 37 -14.47 -1.58 17.59
CA ALA A 37 -15.04 -2.91 17.38
C ALA A 37 -15.19 -3.66 18.70
N ASP A 38 -14.09 -3.94 19.39
CA ASP A 38 -14.06 -4.90 20.51
C ASP A 38 -14.36 -4.25 21.86
N PHE A 39 -14.05 -2.96 22.00
CA PHE A 39 -14.24 -2.21 23.25
C PHE A 39 -15.37 -1.19 23.17
N LYS A 40 -16.18 -1.22 22.10
CA LYS A 40 -17.21 -0.22 21.83
C LYS A 40 -18.13 0.04 23.03
N ASN A 41 -18.63 -1.01 23.66
CA ASN A 41 -19.56 -0.90 24.78
C ASN A 41 -18.90 -0.39 26.07
N GLN A 42 -17.57 -0.37 26.14
CA GLN A 42 -16.78 0.14 27.25
C GLN A 42 -16.40 1.62 27.07
N LEU A 43 -16.59 2.17 25.86
CA LEU A 43 -16.36 3.58 25.58
C LEU A 43 -17.53 4.44 26.12
N PRO A 44 -17.26 5.69 26.54
CA PRO A 44 -18.28 6.72 26.75
C PRO A 44 -19.27 6.79 25.57
N TYR A 45 -20.56 7.00 25.87
CA TYR A 45 -21.65 6.92 24.88
C TYR A 45 -21.43 7.78 23.63
N ASP A 46 -20.88 8.98 23.81
CA ASP A 46 -20.49 9.91 22.76
C ASP A 46 -19.36 9.38 21.87
N LEU A 47 -18.46 8.56 22.41
CA LEU A 47 -17.33 7.98 21.67
C LEU A 47 -17.70 6.70 20.91
N GLN A 48 -18.74 5.96 21.32
CA GLN A 48 -19.10 4.66 20.72
C GLN A 48 -19.43 4.78 19.23
N ALA A 49 -20.10 5.86 18.82
CA ALA A 49 -20.52 6.07 17.45
C ALA A 49 -19.42 6.66 16.56
N VAL A 50 -18.46 7.40 17.13
CA VAL A 50 -17.49 8.18 16.34
C VAL A 50 -16.13 7.52 16.21
N THR A 51 -15.73 6.66 17.16
CA THR A 51 -14.37 6.10 17.23
C THR A 51 -13.94 5.38 15.95
N TYR A 52 -14.84 4.60 15.35
CA TYR A 52 -14.58 3.93 14.07
C TYR A 52 -14.36 4.92 12.91
N HIS A 53 -15.14 6.00 12.86
CA HIS A 53 -14.99 7.04 11.83
C HIS A 53 -13.69 7.83 12.01
N TRP A 54 -13.23 8.04 13.25
CA TRP A 54 -11.91 8.61 13.53
C TRP A 54 -10.79 7.71 13.02
N GLY A 55 -10.88 6.39 13.24
CA GLY A 55 -9.94 5.41 12.68
C GLY A 55 -9.90 5.49 11.15
N THR A 56 -11.08 5.54 10.52
CA THR A 56 -11.24 5.69 9.07
C THR A 56 -10.57 6.97 8.57
N LEU A 57 -10.80 8.10 9.24
CA LEU A 57 -10.21 9.39 8.89
C LEU A 57 -8.68 9.36 8.96
N VAL A 58 -8.12 8.89 10.08
CA VAL A 58 -6.67 8.78 10.28
C VAL A 58 -6.03 7.87 9.22
N TYR A 59 -6.67 6.74 8.92
CA TYR A 59 -6.21 5.81 7.90
C TYR A 59 -6.13 6.47 6.52
N TYR A 60 -7.23 7.05 6.04
CA TYR A 60 -7.24 7.64 4.69
C TYR A 60 -6.41 8.92 4.56
N ILE A 61 -6.24 9.69 5.64
CA ILE A 61 -5.25 10.78 5.68
C ILE A 61 -3.85 10.21 5.50
N THR A 62 -3.50 9.13 6.21
CA THR A 62 -2.19 8.48 6.10
C THR A 62 -1.96 7.95 4.69
N VAL A 63 -2.94 7.25 4.11
CA VAL A 63 -2.92 6.75 2.73
C VAL A 63 -2.70 7.89 1.73
N ALA A 64 -3.51 8.95 1.81
CA ALA A 64 -3.46 10.04 0.84
C ALA A 64 -2.21 10.92 0.97
N ILE A 65 -1.86 11.34 2.19
CA ILE A 65 -0.77 12.29 2.43
C ILE A 65 0.59 11.58 2.40
N VAL A 66 0.75 10.53 3.20
CA VAL A 66 2.04 9.85 3.35
C VAL A 66 2.27 8.91 2.17
N GLY A 67 1.30 8.05 1.88
CA GLY A 67 1.42 7.01 0.85
C GLY A 67 1.47 7.56 -0.57
N ILE A 68 0.62 8.54 -0.89
CA ILE A 68 0.46 9.04 -2.26
C ILE A 68 1.16 10.39 -2.46
N ALA A 69 0.71 11.45 -1.79
CA ALA A 69 1.15 12.81 -2.08
C ALA A 69 2.65 13.03 -1.78
N SER A 70 3.10 12.63 -0.59
CA SER A 70 4.50 12.75 -0.20
C SER A 70 5.41 11.88 -1.09
N SER A 71 4.99 10.64 -1.35
CA SER A 71 5.73 9.74 -2.25
C SER A 71 5.87 10.31 -3.65
N ASP A 72 4.78 10.77 -4.27
CA ASP A 72 4.79 11.39 -5.60
C ASP A 72 5.67 12.64 -5.62
N TYR A 73 5.59 13.49 -4.59
CA TYR A 73 6.43 14.67 -4.45
C TYR A 73 7.92 14.30 -4.46
N PHE A 74 8.36 13.36 -3.63
CA PHE A 74 9.78 12.99 -3.54
C PHE A 74 10.26 12.21 -4.77
N ILE A 75 9.43 11.37 -5.38
CA ILE A 75 9.71 10.71 -6.67
C ILE A 75 10.05 11.77 -7.74
N LYS A 76 9.22 12.82 -7.85
CA LYS A 76 9.44 13.93 -8.80
C LYS A 76 10.65 14.77 -8.41
N LYS A 77 10.74 15.21 -7.15
CA LYS A 77 11.81 16.08 -6.64
C LYS A 77 13.20 15.45 -6.82
N TRP A 78 13.32 14.15 -6.55
CA TRP A 78 14.59 13.43 -6.68
C TRP A 78 14.83 12.86 -8.08
N LYS A 79 13.90 13.06 -9.02
CA LYS A 79 13.95 12.56 -10.40
C LYS A 79 14.20 11.04 -10.43
N LEU A 80 13.47 10.29 -9.62
CA LEU A 80 13.64 8.83 -9.53
C LEU A 80 13.23 8.17 -10.87
N PRO A 81 13.97 7.15 -11.35
CA PRO A 81 13.82 6.61 -12.70
C PRO A 81 12.66 5.60 -12.81
N ILE A 82 11.48 5.98 -12.35
CA ILE A 82 10.27 5.15 -12.34
C ILE A 82 9.12 5.85 -13.07
N SER A 83 8.21 5.04 -13.61
CA SER A 83 7.01 5.50 -14.30
C SER A 83 5.82 4.61 -13.95
N LEU A 84 4.61 5.16 -14.07
CA LEU A 84 3.39 4.36 -13.93
C LEU A 84 3.36 3.22 -14.95
N MET A 85 3.70 3.51 -16.20
CA MET A 85 3.76 2.53 -17.30
C MET A 85 5.07 2.70 -18.09
N PRO A 86 5.69 1.61 -18.59
CA PRO A 86 6.93 1.71 -19.35
C PRO A 86 6.71 2.41 -20.69
N LYS A 87 7.76 3.09 -21.16
CA LYS A 87 7.76 3.80 -22.45
C LYS A 87 7.53 2.88 -23.66
N LYS A 88 7.97 1.62 -23.57
CA LYS A 88 7.79 0.60 -24.62
C LYS A 88 7.28 -0.69 -23.98
N LYS A 89 6.18 -1.23 -24.51
CA LYS A 89 5.61 -2.52 -24.11
C LYS A 89 6.31 -3.64 -24.89
N SER A 90 7.40 -4.16 -24.35
CA SER A 90 8.13 -5.27 -24.98
C SER A 90 7.43 -6.62 -24.74
N PRO A 91 7.71 -7.66 -25.54
CA PRO A 91 7.22 -9.01 -25.27
C PRO A 91 7.60 -9.49 -23.86
N ARG A 92 8.82 -9.18 -23.41
CA ARG A 92 9.27 -9.48 -22.04
C ARG A 92 8.37 -8.83 -20.98
N PHE A 93 7.99 -7.57 -21.18
CA PHE A 93 7.06 -6.90 -20.27
C PHE A 93 5.72 -7.63 -20.22
N ILE A 94 5.13 -7.96 -21.37
CA ILE A 94 3.84 -8.66 -21.43
C ILE A 94 3.90 -10.00 -20.70
N VAL A 95 4.91 -10.83 -21.00
CA VAL A 95 5.08 -12.15 -20.36
C VAL A 95 5.24 -12.02 -18.85
N LEU A 96 6.11 -11.12 -18.38
CA LEU A 96 6.32 -10.93 -16.94
C LEU A 96 5.09 -10.36 -16.23
N SER A 97 4.31 -9.48 -16.86
CA SER A 97 3.04 -8.99 -16.30
C SER A 97 2.02 -10.11 -16.15
N ILE A 98 1.91 -10.99 -17.14
CA ILE A 98 1.00 -12.15 -17.10
C ILE A 98 1.45 -13.13 -16.02
N VAL A 99 2.74 -13.44 -15.95
CA VAL A 99 3.29 -14.33 -14.91
C VAL A 99 3.04 -13.76 -13.51
N LEU A 100 3.33 -12.46 -13.31
CA LEU A 100 3.07 -11.79 -12.03
C LEU A 100 1.59 -11.90 -11.64
N LEU A 101 0.68 -11.59 -12.57
CA LEU A 101 -0.75 -11.67 -12.32
C LEU A 101 -1.20 -13.10 -12.00
N ALA A 102 -0.72 -14.10 -12.75
CA ALA A 102 -1.07 -15.50 -12.53
C ALA A 102 -0.59 -16.00 -11.16
N VAL A 103 0.63 -15.65 -10.75
CA VAL A 103 1.18 -15.98 -9.42
C VAL A 103 0.33 -15.33 -8.33
N PHE A 104 -0.08 -14.07 -8.50
CA PHE A 104 -0.85 -13.34 -7.50
C PHE A 104 -2.28 -13.88 -7.38
N ILE A 105 -2.91 -14.28 -8.49
CA ILE A 105 -4.18 -15.00 -8.47
C ILE A 105 -4.03 -16.34 -7.73
N PHE A 106 -2.99 -17.11 -8.06
CA PHE A 106 -2.74 -18.40 -7.40
C PHE A 106 -2.54 -18.25 -5.89
N LEU A 107 -1.71 -17.28 -5.46
CA LEU A 107 -1.49 -16.98 -4.05
C LEU A 107 -2.79 -16.55 -3.35
N GLY A 108 -3.60 -15.70 -4.00
CA GLY A 108 -4.89 -15.29 -3.46
C GLY A 108 -5.84 -16.47 -3.27
N ILE A 109 -5.93 -17.38 -4.23
CA ILE A 109 -6.76 -18.60 -4.12
C ILE A 109 -6.26 -19.52 -3.00
N MET A 110 -4.93 -19.69 -2.88
CA MET A 110 -4.33 -20.51 -1.83
C MET A 110 -4.64 -19.96 -0.43
N ALA A 111 -4.50 -18.64 -0.23
CA ALA A 111 -4.80 -18.00 1.04
C ALA A 111 -6.26 -18.17 1.47
N ILE A 112 -7.22 -18.02 0.54
CA ILE A 112 -8.64 -18.23 0.86
C ILE A 112 -8.89 -19.67 1.29
N LYS A 113 -8.35 -20.64 0.55
CA LYS A 113 -8.60 -22.07 0.80
C LYS A 113 -8.17 -22.54 2.19
N GLU A 114 -7.20 -21.86 2.80
CA GLU A 114 -6.68 -22.18 4.12
C GLU A 114 -7.62 -21.70 5.24
N ASP A 115 -8.15 -20.48 5.13
CA ASP A 115 -8.98 -19.88 6.20
C ASP A 115 -10.50 -20.06 6.00
N SER A 116 -10.96 -20.30 4.77
CA SER A 116 -12.38 -20.49 4.45
C SER A 116 -12.52 -21.23 3.12
N PRO A 117 -13.04 -22.48 3.09
CA PRO A 117 -13.25 -23.23 1.86
C PRO A 117 -14.46 -22.71 1.07
N LEU A 118 -14.56 -21.40 0.89
CA LEU A 118 -15.55 -20.74 0.06
C LEU A 118 -15.20 -21.04 -1.41
N PRO A 119 -16.13 -21.61 -2.19
CA PRO A 119 -15.97 -21.75 -3.63
C PRO A 119 -15.71 -20.38 -4.26
N LEU A 120 -14.79 -20.30 -5.25
CA LEU A 120 -14.51 -19.06 -6.01
C LEU A 120 -15.78 -18.38 -6.55
N GLY A 121 -16.81 -19.15 -6.88
CA GLY A 121 -18.10 -18.62 -7.32
C GLY A 121 -18.82 -17.79 -6.26
N GLU A 122 -18.65 -18.11 -4.97
CA GLU A 122 -19.29 -17.41 -3.86
C GLU A 122 -18.66 -16.04 -3.57
N ILE A 123 -17.39 -15.86 -3.93
CA ILE A 123 -16.69 -14.55 -3.88
C ILE A 123 -17.37 -13.53 -4.80
N PHE A 124 -17.91 -14.00 -5.93
CA PHE A 124 -18.53 -13.16 -6.95
C PHE A 124 -20.05 -13.29 -7.02
N SER A 125 -20.68 -14.12 -6.16
CA SER A 125 -22.14 -14.32 -6.15
C SER A 125 -22.90 -13.39 -5.19
N GLY A 126 -22.18 -12.55 -4.44
CA GLY A 126 -22.80 -11.54 -3.57
C GLY A 126 -23.47 -10.40 -4.34
N ASP A 127 -24.21 -9.57 -3.62
CA ASP A 127 -24.75 -8.31 -4.16
C ASP A 127 -23.60 -7.42 -4.69
N PHE A 128 -23.88 -6.54 -5.64
CA PHE A 128 -22.89 -5.60 -6.20
C PHE A 128 -22.15 -4.80 -5.11
N THR A 129 -22.83 -4.58 -3.99
CA THR A 129 -22.30 -4.01 -2.74
C THR A 129 -21.08 -4.80 -2.21
N TYR A 130 -21.13 -6.14 -2.23
CA TYR A 130 -20.04 -7.03 -1.81
C TYR A 130 -18.83 -6.95 -2.75
N LEU A 131 -19.03 -6.67 -4.04
CA LEU A 131 -17.92 -6.46 -4.98
C LEU A 131 -17.24 -5.10 -4.77
N ILE A 132 -18.03 -4.06 -4.53
CA ILE A 132 -17.52 -2.68 -4.42
C ILE A 132 -16.86 -2.41 -3.07
N SER A 133 -17.42 -2.93 -1.97
CA SER A 133 -16.96 -2.55 -0.63
C SER A 133 -15.45 -2.73 -0.42
N PRO A 134 -14.85 -3.89 -0.73
CA PRO A 134 -13.42 -4.09 -0.50
C PRO A 134 -12.58 -3.16 -1.37
N LEU A 135 -13.03 -2.85 -2.60
CA LEU A 135 -12.28 -2.01 -3.54
C LEU A 135 -12.09 -0.58 -3.03
N ILE A 136 -12.99 -0.09 -2.19
CA ILE A 136 -12.92 1.28 -1.67
C ILE A 136 -11.75 1.46 -0.71
N LEU A 137 -11.50 0.46 0.12
CA LEU A 137 -10.34 0.41 0.98
C LEU A 137 -9.09 0.03 0.19
N LEU A 138 -9.19 -1.02 -0.63
CA LEU A 138 -8.03 -1.61 -1.26
C LEU A 138 -7.44 -0.72 -2.35
N LEU A 139 -8.24 -0.10 -3.20
CA LEU A 139 -7.72 0.67 -4.34
C LEU A 139 -6.78 1.81 -3.94
N PRO A 140 -7.16 2.77 -3.08
CA PRO A 140 -6.25 3.85 -2.67
C PRO A 140 -5.04 3.31 -1.89
N THR A 141 -5.23 2.26 -1.09
CA THR A 141 -4.16 1.61 -0.32
C THR A 141 -3.14 0.92 -1.23
N MET A 142 -3.59 0.21 -2.27
CA MET A 142 -2.70 -0.44 -3.24
C MET A 142 -1.93 0.58 -4.07
N ILE A 143 -2.54 1.72 -4.40
CA ILE A 143 -1.85 2.85 -5.03
C ILE A 143 -0.77 3.39 -4.08
N ALA A 144 -1.11 3.66 -2.82
CA ALA A 144 -0.18 4.12 -1.79
C ALA A 144 0.99 3.15 -1.59
N TYR A 145 0.72 1.87 -1.36
CA TYR A 145 1.73 0.82 -1.23
C TYR A 145 2.65 0.77 -2.45
N THR A 146 2.09 0.82 -3.65
CA THR A 146 2.92 0.72 -4.85
C THR A 146 3.82 1.94 -5.04
N LEU A 147 3.26 3.14 -4.86
CA LEU A 147 4.00 4.40 -4.97
C LEU A 147 5.07 4.52 -3.89
N MET A 148 4.70 4.29 -2.64
CA MET A 148 5.60 4.44 -1.50
C MET A 148 6.70 3.38 -1.55
N TRP A 149 6.37 2.08 -1.56
CA TRP A 149 7.40 1.04 -1.45
C TRP A 149 8.27 0.92 -2.70
N TYR A 150 7.66 0.89 -3.89
CA TYR A 150 8.42 0.58 -5.10
C TYR A 150 8.74 1.81 -5.95
N GLY A 151 7.93 2.86 -5.85
CA GLY A 151 8.21 4.15 -6.48
C GLY A 151 9.23 4.98 -5.71
N LEU A 152 9.05 5.11 -4.38
CA LEU A 152 9.88 5.96 -3.54
C LEU A 152 11.00 5.18 -2.83
N PHE A 153 10.69 4.19 -1.99
CA PHE A 153 11.68 3.50 -1.16
C PHE A 153 12.69 2.74 -2.00
N LEU A 154 12.23 1.83 -2.87
CA LEU A 154 13.13 1.05 -3.74
C LEU A 154 14.03 1.94 -4.58
N GLN A 155 13.46 2.94 -5.27
CA GLN A 155 14.24 3.82 -6.14
C GLN A 155 15.15 4.78 -5.34
N GLY A 156 14.69 5.25 -4.18
CA GLY A 156 15.47 6.06 -3.27
C GLY A 156 16.68 5.31 -2.72
N LEU A 157 16.49 4.05 -2.30
CA LEU A 157 17.57 3.18 -1.82
C LEU A 157 18.54 2.82 -2.94
N ILE A 158 18.08 2.59 -4.19
CA ILE A 158 18.99 2.42 -5.34
C ILE A 158 19.85 3.67 -5.54
N LYS A 159 19.27 4.86 -5.38
CA LYS A 159 20.03 6.11 -5.47
C LYS A 159 21.10 6.24 -4.37
N VAL A 160 20.86 5.65 -3.19
CA VAL A 160 21.81 5.63 -2.07
C VAL A 160 22.90 4.58 -2.26
N PHE A 161 22.53 3.35 -2.63
CA PHE A 161 23.45 2.21 -2.72
C PHE A 161 24.17 2.10 -4.07
N GLY A 162 23.64 2.73 -5.12
CA GLY A 162 24.15 2.66 -6.48
C GLY A 162 23.24 1.87 -7.42
N ASP A 163 23.29 2.23 -8.71
CA ASP A 163 22.49 1.59 -9.78
C ASP A 163 23.17 0.32 -10.36
N ASP A 164 24.16 -0.23 -9.66
CA ASP A 164 24.78 -1.50 -9.99
C ASP A 164 23.94 -2.69 -9.47
N LEU A 165 24.35 -3.92 -9.81
CA LEU A 165 23.61 -5.12 -9.40
C LEU A 165 23.57 -5.26 -7.87
N LYS A 166 24.68 -5.01 -7.18
CA LYS A 166 24.79 -5.14 -5.73
C LYS A 166 23.89 -4.12 -5.02
N GLY A 167 23.93 -2.86 -5.45
CA GLY A 167 23.08 -1.80 -4.91
C GLY A 167 21.59 -2.06 -5.14
N LYS A 168 21.21 -2.56 -6.32
CA LYS A 168 19.83 -2.98 -6.61
C LYS A 168 19.34 -4.13 -5.73
N VAL A 169 20.15 -5.19 -5.58
CA VAL A 169 19.80 -6.33 -4.73
C VAL A 169 19.63 -5.85 -3.28
N LEU A 170 20.55 -5.05 -2.77
CA LEU A 170 20.47 -4.51 -1.42
C LEU A 170 19.24 -3.61 -1.23
N ALA A 171 18.94 -2.76 -2.20
CA ALA A 171 17.75 -1.91 -2.18
C ALA A 171 16.45 -2.73 -2.16
N VAL A 172 16.36 -3.81 -2.94
CA VAL A 172 15.20 -4.72 -2.92
C VAL A 172 15.07 -5.35 -1.54
N LEU A 173 16.13 -5.98 -1.03
CA LEU A 173 16.09 -6.68 0.25
C LEU A 173 15.71 -5.75 1.41
N ILE A 174 16.28 -4.54 1.46
CA ILE A 174 15.96 -3.56 2.51
C ILE A 174 14.54 -3.03 2.35
N THR A 175 14.09 -2.71 1.12
CA THR A 175 12.70 -2.27 0.89
C THR A 175 11.73 -3.36 1.36
N SER A 176 11.98 -4.61 0.99
CA SER A 176 11.13 -5.73 1.35
C SER A 176 11.13 -6.03 2.85
N PHE A 177 12.28 -5.91 3.51
CA PHE A 177 12.36 -6.05 4.96
C PHE A 177 11.57 -4.96 5.68
N VAL A 178 11.79 -3.70 5.32
CA VAL A 178 11.11 -2.53 5.92
C VAL A 178 9.60 -2.57 5.69
N TYR A 179 9.16 -3.07 4.53
CA TYR A 179 7.74 -3.31 4.26
C TYR A 179 7.18 -4.45 5.11
N ALA A 180 7.88 -5.59 5.19
CA ALA A 180 7.42 -6.73 5.97
C ALA A 180 7.27 -6.40 7.47
N ILE A 181 8.23 -5.68 8.07
CA ILE A 181 8.14 -5.28 9.48
C ILE A 181 7.15 -4.14 9.74
N TYR A 182 6.57 -3.52 8.72
CA TYR A 182 5.51 -2.54 8.96
C TYR A 182 4.22 -3.22 9.47
N HIS A 183 3.99 -4.50 9.13
CA HIS A 183 2.83 -5.26 9.57
C HIS A 183 2.74 -5.45 11.11
N PHE A 184 3.82 -5.14 11.85
CA PHE A 184 3.75 -4.96 13.30
C PHE A 184 2.74 -3.89 13.75
N ALA A 185 2.30 -2.99 12.85
CA ALA A 185 1.22 -2.04 13.13
C ALA A 185 -0.15 -2.73 13.33
N SER A 186 -0.31 -3.97 12.87
CA SER A 186 -1.52 -4.79 13.02
C SER A 186 -1.36 -5.88 14.08
N ILE A 187 -0.50 -5.68 15.09
CA ILE A 187 -0.18 -6.69 16.12
C ILE A 187 -1.42 -7.24 16.87
N ASN A 188 -2.51 -6.46 16.93
CA ASN A 188 -3.79 -6.87 17.52
C ASN A 188 -4.49 -7.99 16.73
N GLU A 189 -4.15 -8.18 15.46
CA GLU A 189 -4.70 -9.23 14.59
C GLU A 189 -3.85 -10.51 14.61
N ILE A 190 -2.68 -10.46 15.25
CA ILE A 190 -1.70 -11.54 15.23
C ILE A 190 -1.84 -12.40 16.49
N HIS A 191 -2.48 -13.57 16.33
CA HIS A 191 -2.82 -14.45 17.46
C HIS A 191 -1.65 -15.30 17.99
N SER A 192 -0.50 -15.33 17.30
CA SER A 192 0.70 -16.03 17.76
C SER A 192 1.98 -15.49 17.11
N PHE A 193 3.13 -15.73 17.76
CA PHE A 193 4.44 -15.41 17.18
C PHE A 193 4.73 -16.18 15.88
N ALA A 194 4.17 -17.39 15.73
CA ALA A 194 4.28 -18.18 14.51
C ALA A 194 3.56 -17.49 13.34
N ALA A 195 2.29 -17.11 13.54
CA ALA A 195 1.50 -16.36 12.55
C ALA A 195 2.19 -15.04 12.16
N MET A 196 2.77 -14.33 13.15
CA MET A 196 3.57 -13.12 12.89
C MET A 196 4.75 -13.39 11.95
N THR A 197 5.47 -14.48 12.20
CA THR A 197 6.66 -14.85 11.44
C THR A 197 6.29 -15.25 10.02
N GLU A 198 5.19 -15.98 9.85
CA GLU A 198 4.65 -16.35 8.54
C GLU A 198 4.24 -15.13 7.72
N GLU A 199 3.49 -14.20 8.32
CA GLU A 199 3.08 -12.95 7.66
C GLU A 199 4.30 -12.13 7.19
N ILE A 200 5.32 -11.99 8.05
CA ILE A 200 6.55 -11.28 7.71
C ILE A 200 7.28 -11.96 6.55
N ILE A 201 7.42 -13.29 6.59
CA ILE A 201 8.15 -14.06 5.55
C ILE A 201 7.41 -13.99 4.21
N ILE A 202 6.08 -14.18 4.22
CA ILE A 202 5.25 -14.14 3.02
C ILE A 202 5.28 -12.73 2.41
N THR A 203 5.08 -11.69 3.24
CA THR A 203 5.12 -10.29 2.79
C THR A 203 6.49 -9.92 2.23
N PHE A 204 7.56 -10.36 2.90
CA PHE A 204 8.92 -10.18 2.41
C PHE A 204 9.13 -10.82 1.04
N ALA A 205 8.73 -12.09 0.89
CA ALA A 205 8.89 -12.83 -0.37
C ALA A 205 8.10 -12.20 -1.53
N ILE A 206 6.84 -11.84 -1.29
CA ILE A 206 6.00 -11.12 -2.26
C ILE A 206 6.67 -9.79 -2.64
N SER A 207 7.19 -9.05 -1.66
CA SER A 207 7.85 -7.77 -1.90
C SER A 207 9.12 -7.90 -2.73
N VAL A 208 9.93 -8.95 -2.52
CA VAL A 208 11.12 -9.23 -3.33
C VAL A 208 10.73 -9.47 -4.78
N VAL A 209 9.68 -10.27 -5.02
CA VAL A 209 9.16 -10.55 -6.37
C VAL A 209 8.68 -9.27 -7.06
N ILE A 210 7.88 -8.45 -6.35
CA ILE A 210 7.42 -7.16 -6.88
C ILE A 210 8.60 -6.23 -7.17
N GLY A 211 9.55 -6.11 -6.23
CA GLY A 211 10.74 -5.29 -6.39
C GLY A 211 11.53 -5.68 -7.64
N GLY A 212 11.79 -6.97 -7.82
CA GLY A 212 12.42 -7.51 -9.03
C GLY A 212 11.65 -7.15 -10.31
N TYR A 213 10.33 -7.32 -10.31
CA TYR A 213 9.47 -6.93 -11.43
C TYR A 213 9.59 -5.43 -11.74
N VAL A 214 9.53 -4.56 -10.73
CA VAL A 214 9.62 -3.09 -10.92
C VAL A 214 10.94 -2.68 -11.53
N LEU A 215 12.05 -3.30 -11.13
CA LEU A 215 13.37 -3.00 -11.71
C LEU A 215 13.47 -3.42 -13.18
N ILE A 216 12.87 -4.54 -13.55
CA ILE A 216 12.90 -5.07 -14.92
C ILE A 216 11.94 -4.31 -15.83
N CYS A 217 10.70 -4.13 -15.38
CA CYS A 217 9.58 -3.67 -16.19
C CYS A 217 9.28 -2.18 -16.05
N LYS A 218 9.82 -1.51 -15.01
CA LYS A 218 9.64 -0.06 -14.73
C LYS A 218 8.17 0.37 -14.77
N SER A 219 7.30 -0.47 -14.23
CA SER A 219 5.85 -0.29 -14.25
C SER A 219 5.29 -0.42 -12.84
N LEU A 220 4.72 0.66 -12.34
CA LEU A 220 3.96 0.62 -11.10
C LEU A 220 2.51 0.17 -11.34
N ILE A 221 1.89 0.50 -12.48
CA ILE A 221 0.47 0.22 -12.72
C ILE A 221 0.13 -1.27 -12.66
N TRP A 222 0.97 -2.13 -13.24
CA TRP A 222 0.75 -3.58 -13.20
C TRP A 222 1.00 -4.18 -11.83
N VAL A 223 1.93 -3.60 -11.06
CA VAL A 223 2.12 -3.98 -9.66
C VAL A 223 0.90 -3.59 -8.85
N THR A 224 0.40 -2.37 -8.99
CA THR A 224 -0.83 -1.92 -8.32
C THR A 224 -1.99 -2.84 -8.66
N PHE A 225 -2.16 -3.18 -9.95
CA PHE A 225 -3.22 -4.06 -10.39
C PHE A 225 -3.07 -5.49 -9.85
N ALA A 226 -1.89 -6.11 -10.00
CA ALA A 226 -1.67 -7.47 -9.50
C ALA A 226 -1.85 -7.53 -7.97
N ASN A 227 -1.29 -6.55 -7.25
CA ASN A 227 -1.42 -6.47 -5.79
C ASN A 227 -2.87 -6.25 -5.37
N LEU A 228 -3.62 -5.41 -6.10
CA LEU A 228 -5.06 -5.26 -5.89
C LEU A 228 -5.81 -6.57 -6.10
N VAL A 229 -5.50 -7.33 -7.16
CA VAL A 229 -6.13 -8.63 -7.39
C VAL A 229 -5.84 -9.61 -6.25
N LEU A 230 -4.58 -9.73 -5.82
CA LEU A 230 -4.19 -10.58 -4.69
C LEU A 230 -4.97 -10.21 -3.42
N ASN A 231 -4.92 -8.93 -3.03
CA ASN A 231 -5.58 -8.45 -1.81
C ASN A 231 -7.10 -8.52 -1.94
N PHE A 232 -7.67 -8.27 -3.12
CA PHE A 232 -9.10 -8.41 -3.36
C PHE A 232 -9.54 -9.86 -3.15
N LEU A 233 -8.80 -10.83 -3.68
CA LEU A 233 -9.09 -12.25 -3.46
C LEU A 233 -9.03 -12.60 -1.97
N ILE A 234 -8.00 -12.16 -1.24
CA ILE A 234 -7.83 -12.46 0.19
C ILE A 234 -8.93 -11.82 1.04
N PHE A 235 -9.25 -10.55 0.79
CA PHE A 235 -10.08 -9.75 1.70
C PHE A 235 -11.56 -9.64 1.29
N SER A 236 -11.92 -9.94 0.04
CA SER A 236 -13.33 -9.93 -0.38
C SER A 236 -14.24 -10.89 0.39
N PRO A 237 -13.79 -12.06 0.89
CA PRO A 237 -14.62 -12.93 1.72
C PRO A 237 -14.78 -12.43 3.16
N MET A 238 -13.95 -11.48 3.62
CA MET A 238 -13.90 -11.05 5.02
C MET A 238 -14.95 -9.98 5.31
N ALA A 239 -15.90 -10.29 6.20
CA ALA A 239 -16.99 -9.38 6.60
C ALA A 239 -16.51 -7.99 7.06
N SER A 240 -15.33 -7.90 7.68
CA SER A 240 -14.72 -6.65 8.13
C SER A 240 -14.36 -5.67 7.00
N PHE A 241 -14.20 -6.16 5.76
CA PHE A 241 -13.96 -5.34 4.57
C PHE A 241 -15.26 -4.89 3.88
N HIS A 242 -16.42 -5.31 4.41
CA HIS A 242 -17.75 -4.90 3.96
C HIS A 242 -18.28 -3.78 4.86
N THR A 243 -18.08 -2.53 4.41
CA THR A 243 -18.53 -1.32 5.10
C THR A 243 -19.78 -0.75 4.44
N SER A 244 -20.51 0.11 5.15
CA SER A 244 -21.72 0.74 4.60
C SER A 244 -21.39 1.77 3.49
N PRO A 245 -22.29 1.98 2.52
CA PRO A 245 -22.11 2.99 1.46
C PRO A 245 -21.78 4.42 1.94
N GLN A 246 -22.24 4.79 3.14
CA GLN A 246 -21.94 6.09 3.74
C GLN A 246 -20.45 6.22 4.10
N ASN A 247 -19.84 5.15 4.61
CA ASN A 247 -18.41 5.10 4.88
C ASN A 247 -17.58 5.18 3.60
N TRP A 248 -18.13 4.70 2.48
CA TRP A 248 -17.46 4.76 1.18
C TRP A 248 -17.30 6.19 0.69
N LEU A 249 -18.40 6.95 0.71
CA LEU A 249 -18.41 8.36 0.31
C LEU A 249 -17.48 9.19 1.20
N PHE A 250 -17.51 8.94 2.51
CA PHE A 250 -16.63 9.61 3.46
C PHE A 250 -15.15 9.34 3.14
N SER A 251 -14.80 8.07 2.90
CA SER A 251 -13.44 7.64 2.55
C SER A 251 -12.92 8.29 1.27
N TYR A 252 -13.71 8.24 0.19
CA TYR A 252 -13.33 8.86 -1.09
C TYR A 252 -13.31 10.38 -1.03
N ALA A 253 -14.18 11.02 -0.23
CA ALA A 253 -14.14 12.45 -0.04
C ALA A 253 -12.82 12.89 0.62
N ILE A 254 -12.35 12.17 1.65
CA ILE A 254 -11.06 12.45 2.29
C ILE A 254 -9.92 12.34 1.29
N VAL A 255 -9.81 11.19 0.61
CA VAL A 255 -8.71 10.95 -0.35
C VAL A 255 -8.78 11.95 -1.50
N GLY A 256 -9.95 12.12 -2.11
CA GLY A 256 -10.17 13.03 -3.23
C GLY A 256 -9.84 14.48 -2.87
N LEU A 257 -10.36 14.98 -1.75
CA LEU A 257 -10.11 16.35 -1.28
C LEU A 257 -8.62 16.61 -1.06
N LEU A 258 -7.92 15.72 -0.35
CA LEU A 258 -6.51 15.88 -0.04
C LEU A 258 -5.64 15.82 -1.30
N LEU A 259 -5.95 14.92 -2.24
CA LEU A 259 -5.22 14.84 -3.51
C LEU A 259 -5.50 16.03 -4.42
N ILE A 260 -6.72 16.58 -4.39
CA ILE A 260 -7.08 17.82 -5.09
C ILE A 260 -6.27 18.99 -4.50
N ILE A 261 -6.23 19.13 -3.18
CA ILE A 261 -5.44 20.17 -2.50
C ILE A 261 -3.96 20.04 -2.89
N TYR A 262 -3.40 18.83 -2.81
CA TYR A 262 -2.04 18.57 -3.24
C TYR A 262 -1.80 18.97 -4.71
N HIS A 263 -2.70 18.58 -5.61
CA HIS A 263 -2.60 18.95 -7.02
C HIS A 263 -2.57 20.47 -7.21
N PHE A 264 -3.50 21.21 -6.60
CA PHE A 264 -3.59 22.66 -6.77
C PHE A 264 -2.46 23.44 -6.09
N MET A 265 -2.01 23.00 -4.92
CA MET A 265 -0.93 23.67 -4.20
C MET A 265 0.44 23.36 -4.83
N TRP A 266 0.65 22.13 -5.29
CA TRP A 266 1.99 21.66 -5.65
C TRP A 266 2.27 21.61 -7.16
N ASN A 267 1.28 21.45 -8.04
CA ASN A 267 1.52 21.62 -9.49
C ASN A 267 1.66 23.09 -9.91
N LYS A 268 1.28 24.06 -9.08
CA LYS A 268 1.51 25.49 -9.38
C LYS A 268 2.99 25.86 -9.43
N GLU A 269 3.88 25.14 -8.76
CA GLU A 269 5.33 25.33 -8.84
C GLU A 269 5.94 24.95 -10.20
N LYS A 270 5.15 24.47 -11.17
CA LYS A 270 5.60 24.24 -12.57
C LYS A 270 5.21 25.35 -13.55
N ILE A 271 4.42 26.35 -13.11
CA ILE A 271 3.88 27.42 -13.97
C ILE A 271 4.52 28.79 -13.65
N LEU A 272 5.42 28.86 -12.67
CA LEU A 272 6.27 30.02 -12.38
C LEU A 272 7.74 29.65 -12.61
#